data_AF-A0A2E0SSZ8-F1
#
_entry.id   AF-A0A2E0SSZ8-F1
#
_cell.length_a   1.000
_cell.length_b   1.000
_cell.length_c   1.000
_cell.angle_alpha   90.00
_cell.angle_beta   90.00
_cell.angle_gamma   90.00
#
_symmetry.space_group_name_H-M   'P 1'
#
loop_
_entity.id
_entity.type
_entity.pdbx_description
1 polymer ?
#
loop_
_entity_poly.entity_id
_entity_poly.type
_entity_poly.pdbx_seq_one_letter_code
_entity_poly.pdbx_strand_id
1 'polypeptide(L)'
;MRIRLLHIDECPNWADAEVRLRAALNELGLSDTPVAVELLATPEDTIGTAFAGSPTIEVDGTDLFPSDGATNDLACRVYRTPTGLAGLPTQEQIVEALNGRV
;
A
#
# COMPACT_ATOMS: atom_id res chain seq x y z
N MET A 1 -11.79 9.93 1.90
CA MET A 1 -10.92 8.83 1.44
C MET A 1 -10.45 8.04 2.65
N ARG A 2 -10.68 6.73 2.67
CA ARG A 2 -10.16 5.81 3.68
C ARG A 2 -8.90 5.16 3.13
N ILE A 3 -7.77 5.35 3.81
CA ILE A 3 -6.49 4.75 3.41
C ILE A 3 -6.08 3.70 4.44
N ARG A 4 -5.76 2.50 3.96
CA ARG A 4 -5.16 1.43 4.75
C ARG A 4 -3.83 1.01 4.16
N LEU A 5 -2.85 0.79 5.02
CA LEU A 5 -1.58 0.14 4.68
C LEU A 5 -1.63 -1.27 5.27
N LEU A 6 -1.92 -2.24 4.42
CA LEU A 6 -2.02 -3.65 4.78
C LEU A 6 -0.63 -4.27 4.72
N HIS A 7 -0.18 -4.91 5.79
CA HIS A 7 1.13 -5.53 5.84
C HIS A 7 1.11 -6.86 6.59
N ILE A 8 2.20 -7.61 6.46
CA ILE A 8 2.48 -8.80 7.28
C ILE A 8 3.70 -8.51 8.16
N ASP A 9 3.87 -9.28 9.23
CA ASP A 9 4.97 -9.08 10.19
C ASP A 9 6.34 -9.36 9.56
N GLU A 10 6.41 -10.36 8.69
CA GLU A 10 7.65 -10.80 8.03
C GLU A 10 8.15 -9.87 6.92
N CYS A 11 7.41 -8.82 6.56
CA CYS A 11 7.77 -7.92 5.48
C CYS A 11 8.52 -6.69 6.01
N PRO A 12 9.81 -6.50 5.72
CA PRO A 12 10.56 -5.35 6.24
C PRO A 12 10.16 -4.01 5.59
N ASN A 13 9.41 -4.05 4.48
CA ASN A 13 9.16 -2.87 3.65
C ASN A 13 7.96 -2.02 4.09
N TRP A 14 7.15 -2.48 5.06
CA TRP A 14 5.91 -1.78 5.41
C TRP A 14 6.16 -0.43 6.09
N ALA A 15 7.16 -0.33 6.97
CA ALA A 15 7.45 0.91 7.68
C ALA A 15 7.91 2.01 6.72
N ASP A 16 8.81 1.68 5.80
CA ASP A 16 9.26 2.62 4.76
C ASP A 16 8.14 2.98 3.78
N ALA A 17 7.24 2.03 3.48
CA ALA A 17 6.06 2.32 2.67
C ALA A 17 5.09 3.28 3.36
N GLU A 18 4.90 3.17 4.68
CA GLU A 18 4.12 4.13 5.46
C GLU A 18 4.71 5.53 5.38
N VAL A 19 6.04 5.65 5.55
CA VAL A 19 6.75 6.94 5.44
C VAL A 19 6.52 7.58 4.06
N ARG A 20 6.70 6.81 2.98
CA ARG A 20 6.49 7.30 1.60
C ARG A 20 5.04 7.67 1.33
N LEU A 21 4.09 6.89 1.84
CA LEU A 21 2.66 7.19 1.71
C LEU A 21 2.29 8.48 2.43
N ARG A 22 2.78 8.70 3.65
CA ARG A 22 2.54 9.95 4.38
C ARG A 22 3.19 11.16 3.69
N ALA A 23 4.40 10.98 3.14
CA ALA A 23 5.06 12.03 2.37
C ALA A 23 4.27 12.40 1.11
N ALA A 24 3.77 11.40 0.38
CA ALA A 24 2.92 11.60 -0.80
C ALA A 24 1.61 12.33 -0.46
N LEU A 25 0.94 11.96 0.64
CA LEU A 25 -0.26 12.65 1.10
C LEU A 25 0.03 14.11 1.46
N ASN A 26 1.15 14.38 2.14
CA ASN A 26 1.56 15.73 2.46
C ASN A 26 1.82 16.58 1.20
N GLU A 27 2.49 16.00 0.20
CA GLU A 27 2.76 16.66 -1.10
C GLU A 27 1.46 17.04 -1.83
N LEU A 28 0.41 16.22 -1.70
CA LEU A 28 -0.90 16.47 -2.27
C LEU A 28 -1.79 17.40 -1.42
N GLY A 29 -1.30 17.93 -0.30
CA GLY A 29 -2.11 18.74 0.63
C GLY A 29 -3.17 17.94 1.40
N LEU A 30 -3.00 16.62 1.48
CA LEU A 30 -3.90 15.66 2.14
C LEU A 30 -3.32 15.15 3.47
N SER A 31 -2.45 15.94 4.11
CA SER A 31 -1.74 15.56 5.35
C SER A 31 -2.66 15.16 6.50
N ASP A 32 -3.89 15.67 6.54
CA ASP A 32 -4.88 15.35 7.57
C ASP A 32 -5.63 14.03 7.31
N THR A 33 -5.36 13.36 6.18
CA THR A 33 -5.99 12.08 5.86
C THR A 33 -5.42 10.98 6.76
N PRO A 34 -6.25 10.29 7.56
CA PRO A 34 -5.78 9.21 8.40
C PRO A 34 -5.35 8.00 7.56
N VAL A 35 -4.18 7.45 7.88
CA VAL A 35 -3.67 6.18 7.35
C VAL A 35 -3.75 5.14 8.46
N ALA A 36 -4.58 4.12 8.28
CA ALA A 36 -4.63 2.97 9.17
C ALA A 36 -3.59 1.94 8.73
N VAL A 37 -2.66 1.59 9.62
CA VAL A 37 -1.68 0.52 9.39
C VAL A 37 -2.23 -0.75 10.01
N GLU A 38 -2.42 -1.78 9.20
CA GLU A 38 -3.12 -3.01 9.59
C GLU A 38 -2.22 -4.22 9.35
N LEU A 39 -1.92 -4.95 10.42
CA LEU A 39 -1.20 -6.21 10.36
C LEU A 39 -2.17 -7.34 10.03
N LEU A 40 -1.91 -8.04 8.93
CA LEU A 40 -2.56 -9.28 8.53
C LEU A 40 -1.66 -10.43 8.98
N ALA A 41 -2.08 -11.16 10.01
CA ALA A 41 -1.30 -12.22 10.62
C ALA A 41 -1.66 -13.61 10.04
N THR A 42 -2.85 -13.72 9.46
CA THR A 42 -3.42 -14.96 8.93
C THR A 42 -4.02 -14.73 7.54
N PRO A 43 -4.09 -15.78 6.68
CA PRO A 43 -4.78 -15.67 5.39
C PRO A 43 -6.22 -15.18 5.51
N GLU A 44 -6.91 -15.51 6.60
CA GLU A 44 -8.26 -15.08 6.89
C GLU A 44 -8.39 -13.56 7.05
N ASP A 45 -7.34 -12.88 7.56
CA ASP A 45 -7.32 -11.42 7.71
C ASP A 45 -7.35 -10.70 6.34
N THR A 46 -6.93 -11.37 5.28
CA THR A 46 -6.95 -10.80 3.91
C THR A 46 -8.36 -10.72 3.33
N ILE A 47 -9.32 -11.49 3.85
CA ILE A 47 -10.66 -11.62 3.30
C ILE A 47 -11.40 -10.29 3.40
N GLY A 48 -11.89 -9.79 2.27
CA GLY A 48 -12.59 -8.50 2.19
C GLY A 48 -11.67 -7.28 2.16
N THR A 49 -10.37 -7.49 2.00
CA THR A 49 -9.38 -6.45 1.73
C THR A 49 -8.90 -6.50 0.29
N ALA A 50 -8.23 -5.45 -0.18
CA ALA A 50 -7.54 -5.45 -1.47
C ALA A 50 -6.10 -6.01 -1.40
N PHE A 51 -5.75 -6.77 -0.36
CA PHE A 51 -4.38 -7.23 -0.14
C PHE A 51 -3.85 -8.02 -1.34
N ALA A 52 -2.74 -7.55 -1.91
CA ALA A 52 -2.04 -8.18 -3.04
C ALA A 52 -0.59 -8.54 -2.67
N GLY A 53 -0.34 -8.73 -1.37
CA GLY A 53 0.98 -8.87 -0.78
C GLY A 53 1.43 -7.62 -0.01
N SER A 54 2.35 -7.79 0.93
CA SER A 54 2.82 -6.72 1.81
C SER A 54 3.96 -5.90 1.21
N PRO A 55 3.96 -4.57 1.32
CA PRO A 55 2.82 -3.74 1.73
C PRO A 55 1.79 -3.64 0.61
N THR A 56 0.51 -3.49 0.94
CA THR A 56 -0.54 -3.05 0.00
C THR A 56 -1.12 -1.73 0.51
N ILE A 57 -1.20 -0.74 -0.37
CA ILE A 57 -1.85 0.54 -0.07
C ILE A 57 -3.27 0.46 -0.63
N GLU A 58 -4.25 0.34 0.25
CA GLU A 58 -5.65 0.28 -0.12
C GLU A 58 -6.31 1.67 0.07
N VAL A 59 -7.01 2.13 -0.95
CA VAL A 59 -7.77 3.36 -0.96
C VAL A 59 -9.24 3.04 -1.26
N ASP A 60 -10.11 3.34 -0.29
CA ASP A 60 -11.55 3.11 -0.39
C ASP A 60 -11.93 1.68 -0.86
N GLY A 61 -11.21 0.67 -0.34
CA GLY A 61 -11.45 -0.74 -0.68
C GLY A 61 -10.77 -1.22 -1.96
N THR A 62 -9.99 -0.38 -2.64
CA THR A 62 -9.28 -0.73 -3.87
C THR A 62 -7.78 -0.60 -3.68
N ASP A 63 -7.00 -1.53 -4.21
CA ASP A 63 -5.55 -1.39 -4.27
C ASP A 63 -5.16 -0.15 -5.09
N LEU A 64 -4.25 0.66 -4.55
CA LEU A 64 -3.69 1.83 -5.20
C LEU A 64 -2.85 1.44 -6.42
N PHE A 65 -2.27 0.22 -6.41
CA PHE A 65 -1.48 -0.32 -7.50
C PHE A 65 -2.15 -1.58 -8.06
N PRO A 66 -3.12 -1.50 -8.98
CA PRO A 66 -3.84 -2.69 -9.44
C PRO A 66 -2.92 -3.83 -9.92
N SER A 67 -3.15 -5.04 -9.39
CA SER A 67 -2.51 -6.30 -9.79
C SER A 67 -3.54 -7.24 -10.45
N ASP A 68 -3.18 -8.52 -10.62
CA ASP A 68 -4.10 -9.56 -11.10
C ASP A 68 -5.24 -9.89 -10.11
N GLY A 69 -5.24 -9.28 -8.92
CA GLY A 69 -6.28 -9.40 -7.91
C GLY A 69 -5.75 -9.43 -6.49
N ALA A 70 -6.68 -9.45 -5.53
CA ALA A 70 -6.36 -9.72 -4.14
C ALA A 70 -5.93 -11.19 -3.97
N THR A 71 -5.05 -11.44 -3.02
CA THR A 71 -4.54 -12.76 -2.65
C THR A 71 -4.69 -13.00 -1.14
N ASN A 72 -4.75 -14.25 -0.73
CA ASN A 72 -4.63 -14.67 0.66
C ASN A 72 -3.24 -15.20 1.02
N ASP A 73 -2.30 -15.19 0.06
CA ASP A 73 -0.90 -15.53 0.31
C ASP A 73 -0.22 -14.40 1.07
N LEU A 74 0.14 -14.67 2.33
CA LEU A 74 0.90 -13.75 3.19
C LEU A 74 2.36 -13.65 2.71
N ALA A 75 2.57 -12.94 1.62
CA ALA A 75 3.89 -12.76 1.01
C ALA A 75 4.23 -11.28 0.85
N CYS A 76 5.53 -11.00 0.71
CA CYS A 76 5.99 -9.68 0.29
C CYS A 76 5.59 -9.43 -1.17
N ARG A 77 5.12 -8.21 -1.43
CA ARG A 77 4.80 -7.72 -2.76
C ARG A 77 6.03 -7.14 -3.44
N VAL A 78 6.07 -7.29 -4.76
CA VAL A 78 7.08 -6.68 -5.61
C VAL A 78 6.44 -5.59 -6.46
N TYR A 79 7.09 -4.43 -6.47
CA TYR A 79 6.72 -3.25 -7.22
C TYR A 79 7.73 -3.01 -8.34
N ARG A 80 7.23 -2.58 -9.50
CA ARG A 80 8.08 -2.05 -10.57
C ARG A 80 8.33 -0.57 -10.29
N THR A 81 9.59 -0.19 -10.14
CA THR A 81 10.02 1.19 -9.93
C THR A 81 10.93 1.62 -11.08
N PRO A 82 11.22 2.92 -11.23
CA PRO A 82 12.16 3.40 -12.25
C PRO A 82 13.58 2.81 -12.14
N THR A 83 13.98 2.32 -10.97
CA THR A 83 15.30 1.73 -10.72
C THR A 83 15.30 0.20 -10.77
N GLY A 84 14.16 -0.45 -11.01
CA GLY A 84 14.02 -1.89 -11.10
C GLY A 84 12.90 -2.43 -10.22
N LEU A 85 13.02 -3.69 -9.80
CA LEU A 85 12.06 -4.29 -8.87
C LEU A 85 12.41 -3.90 -7.44
N ALA A 86 11.40 -3.54 -6.64
CA ALA A 86 11.57 -3.19 -5.23
C ALA A 86 10.42 -3.75 -4.38
N GLY A 87 10.63 -3.84 -3.07
CA GLY A 87 9.61 -4.31 -2.11
C GLY A 87 8.56 -3.26 -1.71
N LEU A 88 8.66 -2.04 -2.25
CA LEU A 88 7.73 -0.94 -2.01
C LEU A 88 7.80 0.08 -3.18
N PRO A 89 6.71 0.79 -3.49
CA PRO A 89 6.69 1.82 -4.54
C PRO A 89 7.48 3.07 -4.14
N THR A 90 7.86 3.90 -5.11
CA THR A 90 8.46 5.21 -4.81
C THR A 90 7.40 6.21 -4.34
N GLN A 91 7.81 7.30 -3.69
CA GLN A 91 6.88 8.36 -3.29
C GLN A 91 6.16 8.94 -4.51
N GLU A 92 6.89 9.20 -5.59
CA GLU A 92 6.35 9.78 -6.82
C GLU A 92 5.27 8.88 -7.45
N GLN A 93 5.47 7.56 -7.42
CA GLN A 93 4.46 6.60 -7.89
C GLN A 93 3.20 6.62 -7.02
N ILE A 94 3.34 6.81 -5.70
CA ILE A 94 2.19 6.95 -4.80
C ILE A 94 1.46 8.26 -5.08
N VAL A 95 2.18 9.37 -5.27
CA VAL A 95 1.60 10.68 -5.62
C VAL A 95 0.83 10.58 -6.93
N GLU A 96 1.42 9.99 -7.97
CA GLU A 96 0.77 9.80 -9.27
C GLU A 96 -0.50 8.95 -9.15
N ALA A 97 -0.43 7.83 -8.42
CA ALA A 97 -1.57 6.94 -8.25
C ALA A 97 -2.70 7.59 -7.43
N LEU A 98 -2.38 8.41 -6.43
CA LEU A 98 -3.36 9.16 -5.64
C LEU A 98 -3.99 10.32 -6.42
N ASN A 99 -3.24 10.99 -7.30
CA ASN A 99 -3.77 12.04 -8.17
C ASN A 99 -4.92 11.55 -9.07
N GLY A 100 -4.93 10.26 -9.45
CA GLY A 100 -6.05 9.66 -10.20
C GLY A 100 -7.30 9.37 -9.36
N ARG A 101 -7.27 9.64 -8.05
CA ARG A 101 -8.34 9.31 -7.08
C ARG A 101 -8.93 10.54 -6.38
N VAL A 102 -8.36 11.73 -6.60
CA VAL A 102 -8.78 13.03 -6.05
C VAL A 102 -9.56 13.87 -7.05
#